data_AF-A0A288DK84-F1
#
_entry.id   AF-A0A288DK84-F1
#
_cell.length_a   1.000
_cell.length_b   1.000
_cell.length_c   1.000
_cell.angle_alpha   90.00
_cell.angle_beta   90.00
_cell.angle_gamma   90.00
#
_symmetry.space_group_name_H-M   'P 1'
#
loop_
_entity.id
_entity.type
_entity.pdbx_description
1 polymer ?
#
loop_
_entity_poly.entity_id
_entity_poly.type
_entity_poly.pdbx_seq_one_letter_code
_entity_poly.pdbx_strand_id
1 'polypeptide(L)' 'MLKQIFVGLFVAGLGGVLMYFSQAVTDLFGRIEWFERHMSSTRNGYVIFGFLIIIVGFLILFGVLPISQAVTETVPSI' A
#
# COMPACT_ATOMS: atom_id res chain seq x y z
N MET A 1 9.01 -7.46 -16.12
CA MET A 1 7.60 -7.91 -16.10
C MET A 1 7.31 -8.95 -15.02
N LEU A 2 7.92 -10.15 -15.02
CA LEU A 2 7.63 -11.17 -13.98
C LEU A 2 7.84 -10.67 -12.54
N LYS A 3 8.95 -9.97 -12.27
CA LYS A 3 9.21 -9.34 -10.96
C LYS A 3 8.14 -8.31 -10.56
N GLN A 4 7.59 -7.57 -11.52
CA GLN A 4 6.51 -6.60 -11.27
C GLN A 4 5.21 -7.27 -10.86
N ILE A 5 4.87 -8.38 -11.52
CA ILE A 5 3.70 -9.17 -11.20
C ILE A 5 3.80 -9.72 -9.77
N PHE A 6 4.95 -10.29 -9.40
CA PHE A 6 5.15 -10.81 -8.04
C PHE A 6 5.06 -9.71 -6.96
N VAL A 7 5.71 -8.56 -7.19
CA VAL A 7 5.67 -7.45 -6.23
C VAL A 7 4.29 -6.82 -6.17
N GLY A 8 3.63 -6.60 -7.31
CA GLY A 8 2.28 -6.05 -7.36
C GLY A 8 1.26 -6.95 -6.67
N LEU A 9 1.34 -8.26 -6.90
CA LEU A 9 0.49 -9.25 -6.21
C LEU A 9 0.77 -9.29 -4.71
N PHE A 10 2.04 -9.22 -4.30
CA PHE A 10 2.42 -9.18 -2.90
C PHE A 10 1.89 -7.92 -2.19
N VAL A 11 2.05 -6.75 -2.80
CA VAL A 11 1.56 -5.46 -2.28
C VAL A 11 0.03 -5.47 -2.20
N ALA A 12 -0.66 -5.94 -3.24
CA ALA A 12 -2.11 -6.08 -3.22
C ALA A 12 -2.58 -7.06 -2.13
N GLY A 13 -1.86 -8.19 -1.96
CA GLY A 13 -2.11 -9.15 -0.90
C GLY A 13 -1.98 -8.53 0.49
N LEU A 14 -0.93 -7.74 0.75
CA LEU A 14 -0.75 -7.03 2.02
C LEU A 14 -1.89 -6.05 2.31
N GLY A 15 -2.36 -5.31 1.29
CA GLY A 15 -3.53 -4.44 1.43
C GLY A 15 -4.80 -5.22 1.81
N GLY A 16 -5.02 -6.39 1.19
CA GLY A 16 -6.13 -7.29 1.51
C GLY A 16 -6.04 -7.86 2.94
N VAL A 17 -4.85 -8.29 3.37
CA VAL A 17 -4.61 -8.77 4.74
C VAL A 17 -4.90 -7.67 5.76
N LEU A 18 -4.49 -6.43 5.49
CA LEU A 18 -4.77 -5.29 6.37
C LEU A 18 -6.28 -5.00 6.47
N MET A 19 -7.02 -5.12 5.37
CA MET A 19 -8.49 -4.96 5.40
C MET A 19 -9.15 -6.08 6.21
N TYR A 20 -8.72 -7.33 6.01
CA TYR A 20 -9.29 -8.49 6.69
C TYR A 20 -9.02 -8.46 8.20
N PHE A 21 -7.78 -8.17 8.60
CA PHE A 21 -7.39 -8.04 10.01
C PHE A 21 -7.57 -6.62 10.57
N SER A 22 -8.32 -5.75 9.91
CA SER A 22 -8.50 -4.36 10.33
C SER A 22 -9.06 -4.22 11.75
N GLN A 23 -9.93 -5.14 12.19
CA GLN A 23 -10.40 -5.20 13.57
C GLN A 23 -9.27 -5.57 14.54
N ALA A 24 -8.53 -6.64 14.26
CA ALA A 24 -7.40 -7.05 15.08
C ALA A 24 -6.31 -5.97 15.19
N VAL A 25 -6.05 -5.24 14.10
CA VAL A 25 -5.12 -4.10 14.08
C VAL A 25 -5.66 -2.94 14.93
N THR A 26 -6.96 -2.65 14.84
CA THR A 26 -7.60 -1.63 15.69
C THR A 26 -7.55 -2.02 17.17
N ASP A 27 -7.69 -3.31 17.49
CA ASP A 27 -7.63 -3.81 18.87
C ASP A 27 -6.19 -3.82 19.42
N LEU A 28 -5.18 -4.05 18.57
CA LEU A 28 -3.76 -4.02 18.93
C LEU A 28 -3.20 -2.61 19.11
N PHE A 29 -3.52 -1.70 18.19
CA PHE A 29 -3.00 -0.32 18.20
C PHE A 29 -3.94 0.66 18.92
N GLY A 30 -5.15 0.22 19.27
CA GLY A 30 -6.17 1.04 19.89
C GLY A 30 -6.85 2.01 18.92
N ARG A 31 -7.72 2.84 19.48
CA ARG A 31 -8.43 3.87 18.74
C ARG A 31 -7.49 5.05 18.45
N ILE A 32 -7.45 5.46 17.20
CA ILE A 32 -6.70 6.64 16.75
C ILE A 32 -7.71 7.78 16.59
N GLU A 33 -7.56 8.85 17.40
CA GLU A 33 -8.49 9.98 17.38
C GLU A 33 -8.64 10.63 16.00
N TRP A 34 -7.56 10.70 15.23
CA TRP A 34 -7.61 11.27 13.88
C TRP A 34 -8.57 10.50 12.97
N PHE A 35 -8.53 9.16 13.01
CA PHE A 35 -9.42 8.31 12.23
C PHE A 35 -10.85 8.31 12.76
N GLU A 36 -11.08 8.41 14.07
CA GLU A 36 -12.44 8.56 14.59
C GLU A 36 -13.08 9.89 14.17
N ARG A 37 -12.31 10.98 14.21
CA ARG A 37 -12.79 12.32 13.85
C ARG A 37 -13.04 12.51 12.35
N HIS A 38 -12.21 11.91 11.49
CA HIS A 38 -12.30 12.12 10.03
C HIS A 38 -12.94 10.96 9.27
N MET A 39 -12.87 9.73 9.79
CA MET A 39 -13.33 8.53 9.10
C MET A 39 -14.40 7.76 9.86
N SER A 40 -15.02 8.40 10.86
CA SER A 40 -16.08 7.88 11.74
C SER A 40 -15.68 6.69 12.61
N SER A 41 -14.62 5.94 12.27
CA SER A 41 -14.11 4.83 13.04
C SER A 41 -12.66 4.54 12.65
N THR A 42 -11.83 4.24 13.65
CA THR A 42 -10.44 3.80 13.46
C THR A 42 -10.33 2.58 12.54
N ARG A 43 -11.27 1.63 12.69
CA ARG A 43 -11.37 0.45 11.80
C ARG A 43 -11.54 0.84 10.35
N ASN A 44 -12.40 1.82 10.08
CA ASN A 44 -12.69 2.27 8.73
C ASN A 44 -11.46 2.94 8.10
N GLY A 45 -10.68 3.66 8.92
CA GLY A 45 -9.37 4.19 8.53
C GLY A 45 -8.41 3.10 8.03
N TYR A 46 -8.27 2.01 8.78
CA TYR A 46 -7.43 0.88 8.37
C TYR A 46 -7.95 0.17 7.11
N VAL A 47 -9.28 0.01 6.97
CA VAL A 47 -9.88 -0.56 5.76
C VAL A 47 -9.60 0.32 4.54
N ILE A 48 -9.78 1.63 4.64
CA ILE A 48 -9.50 2.58 3.56
C ILE A 48 -8.02 2.57 3.21
N PHE A 49 -7.14 2.53 4.21
CA PHE A 49 -5.71 2.45 3.99
C PHE A 49 -5.30 1.15 3.28
N GLY A 50 -5.89 0.02 3.69
CA GLY A 50 -5.69 -1.27 3.03
C GLY A 50 -6.17 -1.25 1.58
N PHE A 51 -7.30 -0.61 1.30
CA PHE A 51 -7.81 -0.42 -0.06
C PHE A 51 -6.85 0.38 -0.93
N LEU A 52 -6.28 1.48 -0.41
CA LEU A 52 -5.27 2.27 -1.13
C LEU A 52 -4.03 1.43 -1.47
N ILE A 53 -3.57 0.59 -0.54
CA ILE A 53 -2.45 -0.33 -0.79
C ILE A 53 -2.79 -1.32 -1.91
N ILE A 54 -4.02 -1.84 -1.95
CA ILE A 54 -4.49 -2.70 -3.05
C ILE A 54 -4.41 -1.97 -4.39
N ILE A 55 -4.90 -0.73 -4.46
CA ILE A 55 -4.84 0.08 -5.68
C ILE A 55 -3.37 0.24 -6.13
N VAL A 56 -2.47 0.57 -5.21
CA VAL A 56 -1.03 0.69 -5.53
C VAL A 56 -0.46 -0.64 -6.04
N GLY A 57 -0.82 -1.76 -5.42
CA GLY A 57 -0.42 -3.09 -5.88
C GLY A 57 -0.91 -3.39 -7.31
N PHE A 58 -2.15 -3.02 -7.64
CA PHE A 58 -2.68 -3.14 -9.00
C PHE A 58 -1.96 -2.23 -10.00
N LEU A 59 -1.67 -0.98 -9.64
CA LEU A 59 -0.92 -0.06 -10.51
C LEU A 59 0.49 -0.59 -10.83
N ILE A 60 1.14 -1.24 -9.86
CA ILE A 60 2.43 -1.92 -10.06
C ILE A 60 2.25 -3.15 -10.99
N LEU A 61 1.19 -3.92 -10.80
CA LEU A 61 0.85 -5.10 -11.60
C LEU A 61 0.65 -4.77 -13.08
N PHE A 62 -0.06 -3.67 -13.37
CA PHE A 62 -0.29 -3.17 -14.73
C PHE A 62 0.90 -2.37 -15.29
N GLY A 63 1.99 -2.23 -14.54
CA GLY A 63 3.21 -1.55 -14.99
C GLY A 63 3.08 -0.03 -15.08
N VAL A 64 2.04 0.56 -14.49
CA VAL A 64 1.87 2.02 -14.39
C VAL A 64 2.94 2.62 -13.47
N LEU A 65 3.34 1.87 -12.43
CA LEU A 65 4.42 2.26 -11.52
C LEU A 65 5.67 1.39 -11.74
N PRO A 66 6.84 1.99 -12.04
CA PRO A 66 8.10 1.26 -12.13
C PRO A 66 8.63 0.91 -10.73
N ILE A 67 9.12 -0.32 -10.56
CA ILE A 67 9.69 -0.81 -9.28
C ILE A 67 11.17 -0.41 -9.13
N SER A 68 11.82 -0.09 -10.24
CA SER A 68 13.21 0.37 -10.27
C SER A 68 13.28 1.52 -11.25
N GLN A 69 13.70 2.68 -10.76
CA GLN A 69 14.30 3.71 -11.59
C GLN A 69 15.80 3.41 -11.57
N ALA A 70 16.36 3.04 -12.72
CA ALA A 70 17.81 3.07 -12.85
C ALA A 70 18.21 4.54 -12.60
N VAL A 71 18.94 4.80 -11.52
CA VAL A 71 19.59 6.09 -11.33
C VAL A 71 20.63 6.17 -12.44
N THR A 72 20.25 6.78 -13.57
CA THR A 72 21.20 7.15 -14.59
C THR A 72 21.97 8.33 -14.03
N GLU A 73 23.01 8.05 -13.25
CA GLU A 73 24.07 9.01 -13.00
C GLU A 73 24.65 9.33 -14.38
N THR A 74 24.17 10.43 -14.96
CA THR A 74 24.82 11.05 -16.10
C THR A 74 26.13 11.58 -15.56
N VAL A 75 27.17 10.74 -15.56
CA VAL A 75 28.55 11.17 -15.33
C VAL A 75 28.82 12.21 -16.42
N PRO A 76 29.00 13.50 -16.08
CA PRO A 76 29.39 14.49 -17.08
C PRO A 76 30.78 14.11 -17.56
N SER A 77 30.91 13.75 -18.84
CA SER A 77 32.21 13.58 -19.48
C SER A 77 32.87 14.94 -19.58
N ILE A 78 33.84 15.20 -18.70
CA ILE A 78 34.79 16.33 -18.79
C ILE A 78 35.86 15.96 -19.81
#